data_AF-A0A9E4ZL05-F1
#
_entry.id   AF-A0A9E4ZL05-F1
#
_cell.length_a   1.000
_cell.length_b   1.000
_cell.length_c   1.000
_cell.angle_alpha   90.00
_cell.angle_beta   90.00
_cell.angle_gamma   90.00
#
_symmetry.space_group_name_H-M   'P 1'
#
loop_
_entity.id
_entity.type
_entity.pdbx_description
1 polymer ?
#
loop_
_entity_poly.entity_id
_entity_poly.type
_entity_poly.pdbx_seq_one_letter_code
_entity_poly.pdbx_strand_id
1 'polypeptide(L)'
;MNGMEVETIQQMLAIVTLLLGALLIGIIFNAYRIVRQPTLLIFIYGLFTLVVGITFADLVSVFTPDDFTIAWSAIFSHVVVIIGLCVMAYGIMRG
;
A
#
# COMPACT_ATOMS: atom_id res chain seq x y z
N MET A 1 -0.26 -29.82 8.39
CA MET A 1 -1.38 -29.42 7.52
C MET A 1 -1.98 -28.05 7.87
N ASN A 2 -1.34 -27.20 8.69
CA ASN A 2 -1.84 -25.83 8.99
C ASN A 2 -1.14 -24.69 8.23
N GLY A 3 0.02 -24.92 7.59
CA GLY A 3 0.80 -23.85 6.95
C GLY A 3 0.18 -23.36 5.63
N MET A 4 -0.24 -24.29 4.76
CA MET A 4 -0.80 -23.95 3.45
C MET A 4 -2.11 -23.16 3.53
N GLU A 5 -2.95 -23.41 4.54
CA GLU A 5 -4.21 -22.67 4.71
C GLU A 5 -3.95 -21.22 5.14
N VAL A 6 -2.96 -21.00 6.01
CA VAL A 6 -2.58 -19.66 6.49
C VAL A 6 -2.01 -18.82 5.36
N GLU A 7 -1.13 -19.39 4.54
CA GLU A 7 -0.53 -18.71 3.38
C GLU A 7 -1.59 -18.31 2.34
N THR A 8 -2.56 -19.20 2.09
CA THR A 8 -3.68 -18.93 1.18
C THR A 8 -4.58 -17.80 1.70
N ILE A 9 -4.88 -17.79 3.00
CA ILE A 9 -5.67 -16.72 3.64
C ILE A 9 -4.93 -15.38 3.53
N GLN A 10 -3.62 -15.36 3.80
CA GLN A 10 -2.81 -14.15 3.72
C GLN A 10 -2.78 -13.57 2.29
N GLN A 11 -2.59 -14.40 1.27
CA GLN A 11 -2.64 -13.97 -0.12
C GLN A 11 -4.01 -13.41 -0.51
N MET A 12 -5.09 -14.06 -0.07
CA MET A 12 -6.46 -13.57 -0.33
C MET A 12 -6.67 -12.19 0.31
N LEU A 13 -6.16 -11.98 1.53
CA LEU A 13 -6.22 -10.68 2.21
C LEU A 13 -5.40 -9.60 1.49
N ALA A 14 -4.23 -9.95 0.97
CA ALA A 14 -3.38 -9.03 0.21
C ALA A 14 -4.07 -8.55 -1.08
N ILE A 15 -4.74 -9.46 -1.80
CA ILE A 15 -5.53 -9.13 -2.99
C ILE A 15 -6.69 -8.20 -2.64
N VAL A 16 -7.44 -8.51 -1.57
CA VAL A 16 -8.54 -7.65 -1.11
C VAL A 16 -8.02 -6.27 -0.72
N THR A 17 -6.87 -6.20 -0.03
CA THR A 17 -6.21 -4.94 0.34
C THR A 17 -5.82 -4.11 -0.89
N LEU A 18 -5.27 -4.74 -1.93
CA LEU A 18 -4.95 -4.06 -3.19
C LEU A 18 -6.19 -3.51 -3.88
N LEU A 19 -7.26 -4.29 -3.97
CA LEU A 19 -8.52 -3.85 -4.59
C LEU A 19 -9.15 -2.67 -3.83
N LEU A 20 -9.22 -2.77 -2.49
CA LEU A 20 -9.73 -1.69 -1.65
C LEU A 20 -8.85 -0.44 -1.75
N GLY A 21 -7.52 -0.60 -1.75
CA GLY A 21 -6.58 0.50 -1.91
C GLY A 21 -6.75 1.21 -3.26
N ALA A 22 -6.84 0.45 -4.36
CA ALA A 22 -7.08 1.00 -5.69
C ALA A 22 -8.42 1.74 -5.78
N LEU A 23 -9.47 1.20 -5.16
CA LEU A 23 -10.79 1.82 -5.11
C LEU A 23 -10.77 3.12 -4.29
N LEU A 24 -10.09 3.14 -3.14
CA LEU A 24 -9.91 4.34 -2.32
C LEU A 24 -9.18 5.44 -3.10
N ILE A 25 -8.09 5.08 -3.79
CA ILE A 25 -7.33 5.99 -4.65
C ILE A 25 -8.22 6.55 -5.77
N GLY A 26 -9.02 5.71 -6.41
CA GLY A 26 -9.97 6.13 -7.45
C GLY A 26 -11.03 7.12 -6.94
N ILE A 27 -11.60 6.87 -5.76
CA ILE A 27 -12.58 7.77 -5.13
C ILE A 27 -11.95 9.13 -4.83
N ILE A 28 -10.77 9.16 -4.22
CA ILE A 28 -10.11 10.41 -3.84
C ILE A 28 -9.61 11.14 -5.09
N PHE A 29 -9.15 10.42 -6.11
CA PHE A 29 -8.80 11.03 -7.40
C PHE A 29 -10.01 11.68 -8.07
N ASN A 30 -11.19 11.06 -7.99
CA ASN A 30 -12.42 11.67 -8.47
C ASN A 30 -12.78 12.93 -7.65
N ALA A 31 -12.61 12.89 -6.33
CA ALA A 31 -12.78 14.07 -5.49
C ALA A 31 -11.79 15.19 -5.84
N TYR A 32 -10.53 14.86 -6.12
CA TYR A 32 -9.54 15.80 -6.63
C TYR A 32 -9.98 16.42 -7.96
N ARG A 33 -10.55 15.65 -8.90
CA ARG A 33 -11.03 16.19 -10.17
C ARG A 33 -12.12 17.26 -9.98
N ILE A 34 -12.93 17.12 -8.94
CA ILE A 34 -14.03 18.05 -8.59
C ILE A 34 -13.48 19.28 -7.87
N VAL A 35 -12.65 19.09 -6.85
CA VAL A 35 -12.19 20.17 -5.95
C VAL A 35 -10.95 20.90 -6.50
N ARG A 36 -10.12 20.23 -7.31
CA ARG A 36 -8.86 20.70 -7.91
C ARG A 36 -7.82 21.25 -6.93
N GLN A 37 -7.87 20.85 -5.66
CA GLN A 37 -6.85 21.25 -4.69
C GLN A 37 -5.57 20.42 -4.84
N PRO A 38 -4.38 21.05 -4.96
CA PRO A 38 -3.11 20.34 -5.10
C PRO A 38 -2.78 19.48 -3.88
N THR A 39 -3.32 19.83 -2.72
CA THR A 39 -3.17 19.10 -1.46
C THR A 39 -3.74 17.68 -1.55
N LEU A 40 -4.89 17.51 -2.23
CA LEU A 40 -5.49 16.19 -2.45
C LEU A 40 -4.61 15.29 -3.31
N LEU A 41 -3.83 15.85 -4.26
CA LEU A 41 -2.88 15.05 -5.03
C LEU A 41 -1.75 14.49 -4.16
N ILE A 42 -1.19 15.31 -3.28
CA ILE A 42 -0.14 14.88 -2.34
C ILE A 42 -0.69 13.78 -1.42
N PHE A 43 -1.93 13.95 -0.95
CA PHE A 43 -2.61 12.93 -0.16
C PHE A 43 -2.81 11.62 -0.93
N ILE A 44 -3.30 11.67 -2.17
CA ILE A 44 -3.45 10.50 -3.06
C ILE A 44 -2.10 9.81 -3.27
N TYR A 45 -1.03 10.58 -3.48
CA TYR A 45 0.31 10.03 -3.69
C TYR A 45 0.84 9.33 -2.42
N GLY A 46 0.61 9.91 -1.25
CA GLY A 46 0.94 9.28 0.03
C GLY A 46 0.12 8.00 0.27
N LEU A 47 -1.17 8.03 -0.05
CA LEU A 47 -2.05 6.86 0.04
C LEU A 47 -1.60 5.74 -0.92
N PHE A 48 -1.25 6.08 -2.15
CA PHE A 48 -0.71 5.12 -3.12
C PHE A 48 0.56 4.48 -2.58
N THR A 49 1.50 5.29 -2.09
CA THR A 49 2.75 4.81 -1.50
C THR A 49 2.49 3.88 -0.31
N LEU A 50 1.50 4.20 0.51
CA LEU A 50 1.09 3.39 1.66
C LEU A 50 0.50 2.03 1.24
N VAL A 51 -0.40 2.02 0.25
CA VAL A 51 -1.00 0.78 -0.29
C VAL A 51 0.08 -0.12 -0.91
N VAL A 52 1.01 0.48 -1.67
CA VAL A 52 2.16 -0.25 -2.22
C VAL A 52 3.01 -0.82 -1.10
N GLY A 53 3.33 -0.03 -0.08
CA GLY A 53 4.11 -0.47 1.07
C GLY A 53 3.50 -1.68 1.76
N ILE A 54 2.22 -1.64 2.11
CA ILE A 54 1.52 -2.75 2.80
C ILE A 54 1.56 -4.03 1.97
N THR A 55 1.39 -3.93 0.66
CA THR A 55 1.21 -5.09 -0.24
C THR A 55 2.52 -5.58 -0.86
N PHE A 56 3.62 -4.83 -0.68
CA PHE A 56 4.91 -5.11 -1.32
C PHE A 56 5.50 -6.46 -0.90
N ALA A 57 5.56 -6.73 0.40
CA ALA A 57 6.15 -7.98 0.91
C ALA A 57 5.32 -9.20 0.47
N ASP A 58 3.98 -9.09 0.48
CA ASP A 58 3.08 -10.14 -0.01
C ASP A 58 3.22 -10.37 -1.52
N LEU A 59 3.52 -9.33 -2.29
CA LEU A 59 3.77 -9.48 -3.71
C LEU A 59 5.09 -10.21 -3.97
N VAL A 60 6.15 -9.83 -3.24
CA VAL A 60 7.49 -10.42 -3.37
C VAL A 60 7.50 -11.90 -2.99
N SER A 61 6.74 -12.31 -1.97
CA SER A 61 6.66 -13.72 -1.57
C SER A 61 6.04 -14.63 -2.64
N VAL A 62 5.20 -14.09 -3.53
CA VAL A 62 4.62 -14.84 -4.67
C VAL A 62 5.64 -15.05 -5.78
N PHE A 63 6.51 -14.07 -6.03
CA PHE A 63 7.46 -14.12 -7.16
C PHE A 63 8.80 -14.77 -6.80
N THR A 64 9.19 -14.73 -5.54
CA THR A 64 10.51 -15.16 -5.06
C THR A 64 10.36 -15.97 -3.78
N PRO A 65 10.59 -17.29 -3.82
CA PRO A 65 10.47 -18.16 -2.64
C PRO A 65 11.76 -18.20 -1.79
N ASP A 66 12.69 -17.26 -1.96
CA ASP A 66 13.92 -17.24 -1.18
C ASP A 66 13.75 -16.46 0.14
N ASP A 67 14.07 -17.12 1.25
CA ASP A 67 13.87 -16.58 2.62
C ASP A 67 14.60 -15.25 2.84
N PHE A 68 15.74 -15.04 2.18
CA PHE A 68 16.52 -13.82 2.29
C PHE A 68 15.79 -12.61 1.68
N THR A 69 15.30 -12.72 0.44
CA THR A 69 14.58 -11.64 -0.23
C THR A 69 13.24 -11.37 0.44
N ILE A 70 12.55 -12.40 0.96
CA ILE A 70 11.32 -12.24 1.74
C ILE A 70 11.58 -11.44 3.02
N ALA A 71 12.65 -11.75 3.76
CA ALA A 71 12.98 -11.00 4.98
C ALA A 71 13.31 -9.53 4.70
N TRP A 72 14.08 -9.25 3.64
CA TRP A 72 14.42 -7.88 3.26
C TRP A 72 13.23 -7.10 2.70
N SER A 73 12.34 -7.75 1.94
CA SER A 73 11.14 -7.11 1.41
C SER A 73 10.17 -6.72 2.53
N ALA A 74 10.09 -7.52 3.60
CA ALA A 74 9.33 -7.18 4.80
C ALA A 74 9.91 -5.98 5.55
N ILE A 75 11.23 -5.77 5.56
CA ILE A 75 11.83 -4.57 6.16
C ILE A 75 11.55 -3.36 5.25
N PHE A 76 11.73 -3.53 3.94
CA PHE A 76 11.51 -2.47 2.96
C PHE A 76 10.05 -1.99 2.92
N SER A 77 9.09 -2.91 3.02
CA SER A 77 7.66 -2.60 3.07
C SER A 77 7.33 -1.61 4.20
N HIS A 78 7.87 -1.83 5.41
CA HIS A 78 7.69 -0.92 6.54
C HIS A 78 8.24 0.48 6.26
N VAL A 79 9.43 0.58 5.64
CA VAL A 79 10.01 1.88 5.28
C VAL A 79 9.10 2.62 4.30
N VAL A 80 8.58 1.93 3.28
CA VAL A 80 7.66 2.51 2.30
C VAL A 80 6.35 2.97 2.95
N VAL A 81 5.80 2.18 3.89
CA VAL A 81 4.60 2.57 4.66
C VAL A 81 4.85 3.84 5.45
N ILE A 82 5.99 3.95 6.14
CA ILE A 82 6.36 5.15 6.90
C ILE A 82 6.44 6.37 5.98
N ILE A 83 7.08 6.24 4.81
CA ILE A 83 7.15 7.31 3.82
C ILE A 83 5.75 7.72 3.37
N GLY A 84 4.88 6.76 3.06
CA GLY A 84 3.48 7.02 2.68
C GLY A 84 2.73 7.82 3.74
N LEU A 85 2.85 7.44 5.01
CA LEU A 85 2.27 8.16 6.15
C LEU A 85 2.82 9.58 6.26
N CYS A 86 4.13 9.77 6.15
CA CYS A 86 4.76 11.09 6.20
C CYS A 86 4.27 12.00 5.06
N VAL A 87 4.12 11.46 3.85
CA VAL A 87 3.60 12.20 2.69
C VAL A 87 2.14 12.60 2.91
N MET A 88 1.31 11.69 3.45
CA MET A 88 -0.09 12.01 3.78
C MET A 88 -0.19 13.10 4.85
N ALA A 89 0.61 13.00 5.92
CA ALA A 89 0.67 14.01 6.99
C ALA A 89 1.10 15.37 6.44
N TYR A 90 2.12 15.40 5.59
CA TYR A 90 2.57 16.62 4.92
C TYR A 90 1.52 17.22 4.00
N GLY A 91 0.77 16.37 3.27
CA GLY A 91 -0.40 16.79 2.50
C GLY A 91 -1.40 17.50 3.40
N ILE A 92 -1.84 16.86 4.49
CA ILE A 92 -2.81 17.44 5.42
C ILE A 92 -2.34 18.79 6.01
N MET A 93 -1.07 18.92 6.36
CA MET A 93 -0.52 20.17 6.92
C MET A 93 -0.48 21.35 5.93
N ARG A 94 -0.60 21.10 4.62
CA ARG A 94 -0.56 22.13 3.58
C ARG A 94 -1.93 22.50 2.99
N GLY A 95 -3.00 21.84 3.41
CA GLY A 95 -4.39 22.18 3.06
C GLY A 95 -5.07 22.94 4.18
#